data_AF-A0A6I5QXS3-F1
#
_entry.id   AF-A0A6I5QXS3-F1
#
_cell.length_a   1.000
_cell.length_b   1.000
_cell.length_c   1.000
_cell.angle_alpha   90.00
_cell.angle_beta   90.00
_cell.angle_gamma   90.00
#
_symmetry.space_group_name_H-M   'P 1'
#
loop_
_entity.id
_entity.type
_entity.pdbx_description
1 polymer ?
#
loop_
_entity_poly.entity_id
_entity_poly.type
_entity_poly.pdbx_seq_one_letter_code
_entity_poly.pdbx_strand_id
1 'polypeptide(L)'
;MAKRDTSRDGFDNKVLTFALTHFQFFWTLVQRVRPVKRRVNKFLINSLINKIPNRPYPYSMMTLDPHIPGTDMPKKTDTYTSWESLTDRTYTGRHLPPAPEFNRAGNLPELADLKVLFQKREGKTRYSKKSTLLFPYWVQWFTDGFLRIDRYDRLKNTSNHHIDLCNVYGLTREQTHLLRSFQGGKLKTQMLKRADGVEEEYPLFYYADPENGVVDPQFEGLHDPLRTEQRLSPDLKAKLFAMGVERANVQIGYVMMTTLCVREHNRLCGILASQYPDWDDERLFQTARNVLIVMMLNIIMEEYIYHITPYYFNFFADPEAFEEASWFRENWMAIEFSFVYRWHSAIPEYIHYEGQEVSLGKTLWNNQMLIDQGLGALMEETCSQPGSLIGLFNTPDFPVKKTEDGVATFLDITELATIELGRRTQLASYNDYREMAGFPRVTDFDQITGDEYTQQTLKELYGDVDKIEFFVGLYAEDVREGSTIQPLVARLVGIDAFSQALTNPLLAPEIFNPETFSPVGWEIINQTQTLSDIVNRNVPQRDRPYKVTFDLEP
;
A
#
# COMPACT_ATOMS: atom_id res chain seq x y z
N MET A 1 7.49 29.48 9.82
CA MET A 1 6.12 29.13 9.42
C MET A 1 5.18 29.56 10.52
N ALA A 2 4.04 30.16 10.15
CA ALA A 2 2.96 30.42 11.09
C ALA A 2 2.46 29.09 11.68
N LYS A 3 1.95 29.11 12.90
CA LYS A 3 1.29 27.93 13.49
C LYS A 3 -0.12 27.83 12.92
N ARG A 4 -0.49 26.66 12.41
CA ARG A 4 -1.86 26.32 12.00
C ARG A 4 -2.86 26.53 13.15
N ASP A 5 -4.07 27.00 12.84
CA ASP A 5 -5.17 26.97 13.79
C ASP A 5 -5.63 25.52 14.02
N THR A 6 -5.51 25.04 15.25
CA THR A 6 -5.90 23.65 15.61
C THR A 6 -7.32 23.56 16.17
N SER A 7 -8.10 24.66 16.19
CA SER A 7 -9.43 24.71 16.79
C SER A 7 -10.40 23.64 16.24
N ARG A 8 -10.18 23.19 15.00
CA ARG A 8 -10.98 22.17 14.31
C ARG A 8 -10.41 20.76 14.32
N ASP A 9 -9.41 20.46 15.16
CA ASP A 9 -8.93 19.08 15.33
C ASP A 9 -9.85 18.23 16.23
N GLY A 10 -10.73 18.86 17.02
CA GLY A 10 -11.61 18.21 17.99
C GLY A 10 -10.90 17.91 19.32
N PHE A 11 -11.60 18.16 20.44
CA PHE A 11 -11.01 18.05 21.79
C PHE A 11 -10.54 16.62 22.10
N ASP A 12 -11.41 15.62 21.91
CA ASP A 12 -11.08 14.22 22.21
C ASP A 12 -9.92 13.70 21.36
N ASN A 13 -9.85 14.11 20.09
CA ASN A 13 -8.75 13.74 19.19
C ASN A 13 -7.43 14.36 19.67
N LYS A 14 -7.44 15.62 20.14
CA LYS A 14 -6.26 16.27 20.71
C LYS A 14 -5.80 15.58 21.99
N VAL A 15 -6.72 15.24 22.90
CA VAL A 15 -6.40 14.53 24.16
C VAL A 15 -5.80 13.16 23.88
N LEU A 16 -6.43 12.38 22.99
CA LEU A 16 -5.91 11.06 22.61
C LEU A 16 -4.53 11.15 21.96
N THR A 17 -4.36 12.10 21.03
CA THR A 17 -3.06 12.34 20.37
C THR A 17 -2.01 12.69 21.41
N PHE A 18 -2.30 13.67 22.28
CA PHE A 18 -1.39 14.10 23.33
C PHE A 18 -1.00 12.92 24.24
N ALA A 19 -1.95 12.10 24.67
CA ALA A 19 -1.67 10.93 25.49
C ALA A 19 -0.74 9.93 24.78
N LEU A 20 -0.98 9.63 23.50
CA LEU A 20 -0.21 8.64 22.74
C LEU A 20 1.18 9.13 22.29
N THR A 21 1.36 10.45 22.17
CA THR A 21 2.64 11.06 21.72
C THR A 21 3.45 11.68 22.86
N HIS A 22 2.97 11.59 24.10
CA HIS A 22 3.69 12.06 25.29
C HIS A 22 3.85 10.91 26.29
N PHE A 23 4.63 11.14 27.35
CA PHE A 23 4.85 10.18 28.45
C PHE A 23 5.49 8.86 27.99
N GLN A 24 6.55 8.92 27.18
CA GLN A 24 7.26 7.73 26.67
C GLN A 24 7.56 6.69 27.76
N PHE A 25 8.05 7.10 28.93
CA PHE A 25 8.34 6.20 30.06
C PHE A 25 7.10 5.40 30.52
N PHE A 26 5.93 6.05 30.58
CA PHE A 26 4.67 5.38 30.92
C PHE A 26 4.31 4.32 29.88
N TRP A 27 4.39 4.65 28.59
CA TRP A 27 4.10 3.70 27.51
C TRP A 27 5.10 2.53 27.49
N THR A 28 6.37 2.78 27.80
CA THR A 28 7.37 1.72 27.98
C THR A 28 6.97 0.78 29.12
N LEU A 29 6.50 1.30 30.26
CA LEU A 29 6.06 0.48 31.39
C LEU A 29 4.82 -0.35 31.05
N VAL A 30 3.82 0.26 30.42
CA VAL A 30 2.58 -0.41 29.95
C VAL A 30 2.92 -1.60 29.06
N GLN A 31 3.84 -1.41 28.11
CA GLN A 31 4.20 -2.44 27.13
C GLN A 31 5.05 -3.58 27.70
N ARG A 32 5.74 -3.37 28.83
CA ARG A 32 6.50 -4.43 29.52
C ARG A 32 5.61 -5.48 30.20
N VAL A 33 4.37 -5.12 30.57
CA VAL A 33 3.45 -6.02 31.28
C VAL A 33 2.43 -6.60 30.30
N ARG A 34 2.68 -7.82 29.80
CA ARG A 34 1.89 -8.44 28.71
C ARG A 34 0.37 -8.37 28.90
N PRO A 35 -0.23 -8.72 30.06
CA PRO A 35 -1.69 -8.60 30.23
C PRO A 35 -2.21 -7.16 30.09
N VAL A 36 -1.43 -6.18 30.55
CA VAL A 36 -1.78 -4.75 30.43
C VAL A 36 -1.60 -4.29 28.98
N LYS A 37 -0.48 -4.63 28.33
CA LYS A 37 -0.22 -4.35 26.91
C LYS A 37 -1.39 -4.84 26.04
N ARG A 38 -1.84 -6.09 26.23
CA ARG A 38 -2.96 -6.69 25.48
C ARG A 38 -4.28 -5.91 25.69
N ARG A 39 -4.62 -5.59 26.94
CA ARG A 39 -5.84 -4.81 27.26
C ARG A 39 -5.80 -3.41 26.64
N VAL A 40 -4.66 -2.73 26.70
CA VAL A 40 -4.47 -1.40 26.11
C VAL A 40 -4.51 -1.47 24.58
N ASN A 41 -3.87 -2.46 23.97
CA ASN A 41 -3.93 -2.70 22.51
C ASN A 41 -5.38 -2.86 22.05
N LYS A 42 -6.13 -3.77 22.69
CA LYS A 42 -7.54 -4.01 22.43
C LYS A 42 -8.38 -2.75 22.57
N PHE A 43 -8.17 -2.00 23.66
CA PHE A 43 -8.90 -0.75 23.91
C PHE A 43 -8.64 0.31 22.83
N LEU A 44 -7.37 0.57 22.51
CA LEU A 44 -6.99 1.61 21.53
C LEU A 44 -7.47 1.27 20.12
N ILE A 45 -7.32 0.03 19.68
CA ILE A 45 -7.79 -0.42 18.35
C ILE A 45 -9.32 -0.34 18.27
N ASN A 46 -10.04 -0.85 19.26
CA ASN A 46 -11.51 -0.73 19.30
C ASN A 46 -11.96 0.73 19.32
N SER A 47 -11.29 1.58 20.09
CA SER A 47 -11.60 3.01 20.16
C SER A 47 -11.34 3.73 18.85
N LEU A 48 -10.42 3.25 18.01
CA LEU A 48 -10.13 3.83 16.71
C LEU A 48 -11.14 3.37 15.66
N ILE A 49 -11.34 2.05 15.51
CA ILE A 49 -12.21 1.48 14.46
C ILE A 49 -13.65 1.96 14.63
N ASN A 50 -14.18 2.01 15.86
CA ASN A 50 -15.55 2.44 16.13
C ASN A 50 -15.79 3.96 15.96
N LYS A 51 -14.81 4.73 15.44
CA LYS A 51 -15.03 6.15 15.11
C LYS A 51 -15.79 6.35 13.80
N ILE A 52 -15.86 5.34 12.95
CA ILE A 52 -16.70 5.34 11.74
C ILE A 52 -17.67 4.15 11.80
N PRO A 53 -18.73 4.14 10.97
CA PRO A 53 -19.61 2.98 10.85
C PRO A 53 -18.84 1.71 10.49
N ASN A 54 -19.13 0.61 11.19
CA ASN A 54 -18.50 -0.68 10.96
C ASN A 54 -19.10 -1.39 9.72
N ARG A 55 -18.31 -2.29 9.10
CA ARG A 55 -18.80 -3.16 8.02
C ARG A 55 -19.96 -4.07 8.46
N PRO A 56 -20.86 -4.48 7.54
CA PRO A 56 -20.87 -4.17 6.11
C PRO A 56 -21.27 -2.72 5.81
N TYR A 57 -20.60 -2.11 4.82
CA TYR A 57 -20.96 -0.77 4.38
C TYR A 57 -22.26 -0.79 3.56
N PRO A 58 -23.15 0.21 3.71
CA PRO A 58 -24.44 0.24 3.02
C PRO A 58 -24.33 0.52 1.52
N TYR A 59 -23.17 0.99 1.05
CA TYR A 59 -22.95 1.45 -0.31
C TYR A 59 -21.71 0.81 -0.94
N SER A 60 -21.79 0.63 -2.26
CA SER A 60 -20.67 0.27 -3.13
C SER A 60 -20.72 1.10 -4.41
N MET A 61 -19.67 0.98 -5.22
CA MET A 61 -19.56 1.62 -6.53
C MET A 61 -20.63 1.16 -7.53
N MET A 62 -21.36 0.07 -7.24
CA MET A 62 -22.53 -0.38 -8.01
C MET A 62 -23.67 0.66 -8.05
N THR A 63 -23.73 1.57 -7.05
CA THR A 63 -24.70 2.67 -7.03
C THR A 63 -24.51 3.66 -8.20
N LEU A 64 -23.31 3.69 -8.77
CA LEU A 64 -22.93 4.55 -9.89
C LEU A 64 -22.95 3.83 -11.24
N ASP A 65 -23.27 2.53 -11.27
CA ASP A 65 -23.45 1.81 -12.51
C ASP A 65 -24.74 2.28 -13.21
N PRO A 66 -24.66 2.85 -14.43
CA PRO A 66 -25.82 3.34 -15.15
C PRO A 66 -26.66 2.21 -15.76
N HIS A 67 -26.23 0.94 -15.66
CA HIS A 67 -26.97 -0.22 -16.14
C HIS A 67 -27.19 -1.25 -15.01
N ILE A 68 -28.15 -2.15 -15.21
CA ILE A 68 -28.29 -3.33 -14.36
C ILE A 68 -27.09 -4.24 -14.65
N PRO A 69 -26.28 -4.62 -13.64
CA PRO A 69 -25.07 -5.42 -13.84
C PRO A 69 -25.31 -6.64 -14.72
N GLY A 70 -24.48 -6.80 -15.75
CA GLY A 70 -24.57 -7.90 -16.71
C GLY A 70 -25.59 -7.71 -17.84
N THR A 71 -26.18 -6.53 -17.99
CA THR A 71 -27.15 -6.21 -19.05
C THR A 71 -26.93 -4.80 -19.61
N ASP A 72 -27.50 -4.51 -20.78
CA ASP A 72 -27.58 -3.15 -21.34
C ASP A 72 -28.82 -2.37 -20.85
N MET A 73 -29.56 -2.92 -19.87
CA MET A 73 -30.76 -2.28 -19.35
C MET A 73 -30.36 -1.10 -18.45
N PRO A 74 -30.80 0.14 -18.74
CA PRO A 74 -30.41 1.29 -17.94
C PRO A 74 -31.01 1.23 -16.53
N LYS A 75 -30.25 1.74 -15.56
CA LYS A 75 -30.63 1.88 -14.16
C LYS A 75 -30.39 3.32 -13.72
N LYS A 76 -31.26 3.84 -12.85
CA LYS A 76 -30.99 5.12 -12.17
C LYS A 76 -29.77 4.95 -11.25
N THR A 77 -28.80 5.85 -11.38
CA THR A 77 -27.72 5.99 -10.41
C THR A 77 -28.29 6.69 -9.17
N ASP A 78 -28.51 5.90 -8.11
CA ASP A 78 -29.17 6.37 -6.89
C ASP A 78 -28.60 5.63 -5.66
N THR A 79 -28.75 6.24 -4.50
CA THR A 79 -28.32 5.67 -3.23
C THR A 79 -29.37 4.70 -2.71
N TYR A 80 -29.17 3.41 -2.99
CA TYR A 80 -29.96 2.35 -2.35
C TYR A 80 -29.10 1.10 -2.14
N THR A 81 -29.54 0.27 -1.20
CA THR A 81 -28.91 -1.01 -0.88
C THR A 81 -29.73 -2.15 -1.47
N SER A 82 -29.06 -3.07 -2.15
CA SER A 82 -29.60 -4.34 -2.65
C SER A 82 -28.72 -5.50 -2.19
N TRP A 83 -29.24 -6.73 -2.30
CA TRP A 83 -28.45 -7.93 -2.07
C TRP A 83 -27.17 -7.93 -2.91
N GLU A 84 -27.29 -7.66 -4.23
CA GLU A 84 -26.15 -7.58 -5.14
C GLU A 84 -25.12 -6.52 -4.71
N SER A 85 -25.56 -5.34 -4.30
CA SER A 85 -24.66 -4.27 -3.86
C SER A 85 -23.89 -4.61 -2.57
N LEU A 86 -24.39 -5.58 -1.79
CA LEU A 86 -23.83 -6.07 -0.53
C LEU A 86 -23.05 -7.39 -0.67
N THR A 87 -23.06 -8.02 -1.84
CA THR A 87 -22.41 -9.32 -2.03
C THR A 87 -21.49 -9.39 -3.24
N ASP A 88 -21.70 -8.56 -4.27
CA ASP A 88 -20.83 -8.52 -5.45
C ASP A 88 -19.56 -7.70 -5.17
N ARG A 89 -18.51 -8.41 -4.74
CA ARG A 89 -17.20 -7.83 -4.42
C ARG A 89 -16.39 -7.40 -5.64
N THR A 90 -16.88 -7.63 -6.86
CA THR A 90 -16.27 -7.02 -8.05
C THR A 90 -16.48 -5.50 -8.05
N TYR A 91 -17.45 -4.98 -7.30
CA TYR A 91 -17.57 -3.55 -7.01
C TYR A 91 -16.83 -3.19 -5.71
N THR A 92 -16.16 -2.03 -5.73
CA THR A 92 -15.49 -1.50 -4.54
C THR A 92 -16.54 -0.96 -3.55
N GLY A 93 -16.34 -1.16 -2.25
CA GLY A 93 -17.17 -0.54 -1.21
C GLY A 93 -16.99 0.98 -1.15
N ARG A 94 -17.80 1.67 -0.34
CA ARG A 94 -17.58 3.09 -0.01
C ARG A 94 -18.18 3.44 1.36
N HIS A 95 -17.60 4.41 2.05
CA HIS A 95 -18.07 4.82 3.38
C HIS A 95 -19.23 5.82 3.30
N LEU A 96 -19.13 6.84 2.43
CA LEU A 96 -20.18 7.83 2.24
C LEU A 96 -20.95 7.59 0.92
N PRO A 97 -22.23 7.96 0.83
CA PRO A 97 -22.97 7.87 -0.43
C PRO A 97 -22.36 8.77 -1.53
N PRO A 98 -22.65 8.50 -2.82
CA PRO A 98 -22.38 9.45 -3.90
C PRO A 98 -22.86 10.88 -3.59
N ALA A 99 -22.04 11.87 -3.95
CA ALA A 99 -22.34 13.30 -3.77
C ALA A 99 -22.47 14.01 -5.13
N PRO A 100 -23.56 13.78 -5.90
CA PRO A 100 -23.70 14.32 -7.25
C PRO A 100 -23.73 15.86 -7.29
N GLU A 101 -24.36 16.52 -6.30
CA GLU A 101 -24.40 17.99 -6.25
C GLU A 101 -23.03 18.61 -5.97
N PHE A 102 -22.19 17.95 -5.16
CA PHE A 102 -20.81 18.38 -4.96
C PHE A 102 -19.98 18.26 -6.25
N ASN A 103 -20.20 17.17 -6.99
CA ASN A 103 -19.45 16.84 -8.21
C ASN A 103 -20.10 17.35 -9.51
N ARG A 104 -21.15 18.17 -9.42
CA ARG A 104 -21.83 18.70 -10.61
C ARG A 104 -20.91 19.65 -11.38
N ALA A 105 -21.06 19.66 -12.70
CA ALA A 105 -20.28 20.52 -13.59
C ALA A 105 -20.39 22.00 -13.15
N GLY A 106 -19.25 22.69 -13.09
CA GLY A 106 -19.15 24.09 -12.67
C GLY A 106 -19.14 24.34 -11.15
N ASN A 107 -19.29 23.31 -10.30
CA ASN A 107 -19.18 23.49 -8.84
C ASN A 107 -17.74 23.47 -8.32
N LEU A 108 -16.87 22.70 -8.98
CA LEU A 108 -15.46 22.49 -8.64
C LEU A 108 -14.54 23.16 -9.67
N PRO A 109 -13.27 23.45 -9.32
CA PRO A 109 -12.32 24.06 -10.24
C PRO A 109 -12.05 23.18 -11.47
N GLU A 110 -11.63 23.78 -12.58
CA GLU A 110 -11.21 23.02 -13.75
C GLU A 110 -10.01 22.12 -13.41
N LEU A 111 -10.01 20.89 -13.95
CA LEU A 111 -9.01 19.88 -13.58
C LEU A 111 -7.58 20.34 -13.88
N ALA A 112 -7.39 21.05 -15.00
CA ALA A 112 -6.09 21.55 -15.41
C ALA A 112 -5.51 22.58 -14.42
N ASP A 113 -6.36 23.39 -13.79
CA ASP A 113 -5.93 24.43 -12.84
C ASP A 113 -5.42 23.82 -11.52
N LEU A 114 -5.87 22.62 -11.19
CA LEU A 114 -5.44 21.91 -9.97
C LEU A 114 -4.04 21.32 -10.07
N LYS A 115 -3.43 21.27 -11.27
CA LYS A 115 -2.07 20.74 -11.46
C LYS A 115 -1.04 21.45 -10.57
N VAL A 116 -1.22 22.76 -10.35
CA VAL A 116 -0.32 23.58 -9.53
C VAL A 116 -0.21 23.09 -8.08
N LEU A 117 -1.23 22.41 -7.55
CA LEU A 117 -1.24 21.89 -6.18
C LEU A 117 -0.26 20.74 -5.96
N PHE A 118 0.21 20.08 -7.03
CA PHE A 118 1.08 18.91 -6.93
C PHE A 118 2.49 19.19 -7.46
N GLN A 119 2.67 20.27 -8.23
CA GLN A 119 3.96 20.69 -8.75
C GLN A 119 4.88 21.19 -7.63
N LYS A 120 6.17 20.80 -7.73
CA LYS A 120 7.20 21.21 -6.78
C LYS A 120 7.39 22.72 -6.77
N ARG A 121 7.40 23.32 -5.57
CA ARG A 121 7.76 24.74 -5.41
C ARG A 121 9.22 24.93 -5.80
N GLU A 122 9.47 25.88 -6.70
CA GLU A 122 10.82 26.15 -7.23
C GLU A 122 11.50 24.93 -7.88
N GLY A 123 10.74 23.90 -8.26
CA GLY A 123 11.29 22.64 -8.77
C GLY A 123 12.04 21.78 -7.73
N LYS A 124 11.97 22.11 -6.44
CA LYS A 124 12.72 21.42 -5.38
C LYS A 124 11.89 20.33 -4.70
N THR A 125 12.50 19.15 -4.54
CA THR A 125 11.93 18.07 -3.73
C THR A 125 12.04 18.40 -2.25
N ARG A 126 10.95 18.23 -1.51
CA ARG A 126 10.93 18.27 -0.04
C ARG A 126 11.09 16.85 0.47
N TYR A 127 12.27 16.52 0.98
CA TYR A 127 12.55 15.18 1.50
C TYR A 127 11.86 14.93 2.84
N SER A 128 11.53 13.66 3.09
CA SER A 128 11.06 13.20 4.40
C SER A 128 12.20 13.32 5.41
N LYS A 129 11.84 13.69 6.66
CA LYS A 129 12.77 13.68 7.78
C LYS A 129 12.77 12.35 8.55
N LYS A 130 11.82 11.47 8.23
CA LYS A 130 11.61 10.20 8.94
C LYS A 130 11.86 9.00 8.05
N SER A 131 11.32 9.02 6.83
CA SER A 131 11.23 7.83 5.98
C SER A 131 12.39 7.69 5.00
N THR A 132 12.98 6.49 4.95
CA THR A 132 13.87 6.07 3.85
C THR A 132 13.08 5.89 2.55
N LEU A 133 13.76 5.74 1.42
CA LEU A 133 13.13 5.44 0.14
C LEU A 133 12.52 4.02 0.11
N LEU A 134 12.90 3.12 1.04
CA LEU A 134 12.30 1.79 1.12
C LEU A 134 10.84 1.86 1.54
N PHE A 135 10.48 2.82 2.41
CA PHE A 135 9.13 2.99 2.90
C PHE A 135 8.07 3.09 1.78
N PRO A 136 8.15 4.05 0.83
CA PRO A 136 7.15 4.13 -0.23
C PRO A 136 7.16 2.92 -1.17
N TYR A 137 8.31 2.28 -1.41
CA TYR A 137 8.37 1.06 -2.22
C TYR A 137 7.68 -0.12 -1.55
N TRP A 138 7.90 -0.30 -0.25
CA TRP A 138 7.25 -1.33 0.54
C TRP A 138 5.73 -1.10 0.60
N VAL A 139 5.31 0.15 0.81
CA VAL A 139 3.88 0.51 0.85
C VAL A 139 3.21 0.18 -0.49
N GLN A 140 3.80 0.61 -1.61
CA GLN A 140 3.27 0.29 -2.93
C GLN A 140 3.12 -1.22 -3.12
N TRP A 141 4.16 -2.00 -2.81
CA TRP A 141 4.12 -3.46 -2.91
C TRP A 141 3.00 -4.06 -2.05
N PHE A 142 2.91 -3.67 -0.78
CA PHE A 142 1.89 -4.15 0.15
C PHE A 142 0.47 -3.84 -0.34
N THR A 143 0.20 -2.59 -0.67
CA THR A 143 -1.16 -2.15 -0.99
C THR A 143 -1.66 -2.63 -2.34
N ASP A 144 -0.77 -2.82 -3.32
CA ASP A 144 -1.14 -3.34 -4.64
C ASP A 144 -1.66 -4.80 -4.60
N GLY A 145 -1.47 -5.48 -3.47
CA GLY A 145 -2.08 -6.79 -3.20
C GLY A 145 -3.60 -6.74 -3.05
N PHE A 146 -4.17 -5.58 -2.72
CA PHE A 146 -5.62 -5.45 -2.52
C PHE A 146 -6.24 -4.18 -3.12
N LEU A 147 -5.52 -3.06 -3.28
CA LEU A 147 -6.04 -1.86 -3.94
C LEU A 147 -5.99 -1.96 -5.47
N ARG A 148 -6.93 -2.73 -6.05
CA ARG A 148 -6.87 -3.14 -7.46
C ARG A 148 -8.08 -2.69 -8.29
N ILE A 149 -8.17 -1.40 -8.60
CA ILE A 149 -9.21 -0.87 -9.50
C ILE A 149 -9.08 -1.53 -10.89
N ASP A 150 -10.21 -1.93 -11.47
CA ASP A 150 -10.24 -2.51 -12.81
C ASP A 150 -9.90 -1.46 -13.87
N ARG A 151 -9.17 -1.89 -14.89
CA ARG A 151 -8.57 -1.01 -15.91
C ARG A 151 -9.55 -0.55 -16.96
N TYR A 152 -10.60 -1.35 -17.19
CA TYR A 152 -11.60 -1.16 -18.21
C TYR A 152 -12.86 -0.52 -17.61
N ASP A 153 -13.27 -0.99 -16.44
CA ASP A 153 -14.38 -0.43 -15.66
C ASP A 153 -13.91 0.05 -14.28
N ARG A 154 -13.67 1.36 -14.16
CA ARG A 154 -13.20 1.97 -12.91
C ARG A 154 -14.23 1.97 -11.76
N LEU A 155 -15.46 1.49 -11.97
CA LEU A 155 -16.41 1.21 -10.90
C LEU A 155 -16.16 -0.16 -10.25
N LYS A 156 -15.42 -1.04 -10.94
CA LYS A 156 -15.07 -2.38 -10.51
C LYS A 156 -13.62 -2.49 -10.03
N ASN A 157 -13.31 -3.64 -9.44
CA ASN A 157 -12.00 -4.02 -8.97
C ASN A 157 -11.70 -5.48 -9.29
N THR A 158 -10.42 -5.82 -9.32
CA THR A 158 -9.90 -7.19 -9.53
C THR A 158 -9.31 -7.78 -8.24
N SER A 159 -9.64 -7.19 -7.09
CA SER A 159 -9.12 -7.65 -5.82
C SER A 159 -9.92 -8.82 -5.27
N ASN A 160 -9.22 -9.71 -4.56
CA ASN A 160 -9.83 -10.71 -3.70
C ASN A 160 -10.19 -10.15 -2.30
N HIS A 161 -9.87 -8.89 -1.99
CA HIS A 161 -10.09 -8.21 -0.71
C HIS A 161 -9.30 -8.74 0.49
N HIS A 162 -8.22 -9.50 0.24
CA HIS A 162 -7.43 -10.14 1.28
C HIS A 162 -5.98 -9.69 1.30
N ILE A 163 -5.32 -9.87 2.46
CA ILE A 163 -3.87 -9.83 2.59
C ILE A 163 -3.39 -11.28 2.48
N ASP A 164 -3.31 -11.78 1.25
CA ASP A 164 -2.99 -13.19 0.93
C ASP A 164 -1.68 -13.37 0.16
N LEU A 165 -0.94 -12.26 -0.02
CA LEU A 165 0.27 -12.13 -0.81
C LEU A 165 0.08 -12.54 -2.29
N CYS A 166 -1.05 -12.19 -2.91
CA CYS A 166 -1.25 -12.40 -4.36
C CYS A 166 -0.16 -11.77 -5.24
N ASN A 167 0.54 -10.74 -4.76
CA ASN A 167 1.73 -10.17 -5.41
C ASN A 167 2.85 -11.21 -5.63
N VAL A 168 2.92 -12.22 -4.78
CA VAL A 168 3.88 -13.34 -4.84
C VAL A 168 3.24 -14.56 -5.50
N TYR A 169 1.99 -14.88 -5.14
CA TYR A 169 1.35 -16.16 -5.47
C TYR A 169 0.33 -16.10 -6.61
N GLY A 170 -0.01 -14.93 -7.16
CA GLY A 170 -1.14 -14.78 -8.07
C GLY A 170 -2.48 -14.59 -7.34
N LEU A 171 -3.46 -14.01 -8.03
CA LEU A 171 -4.82 -13.80 -7.54
C LEU A 171 -5.66 -15.08 -7.59
N THR A 172 -5.44 -15.92 -8.61
CA THR A 172 -6.20 -17.16 -8.81
C THR A 172 -5.32 -18.39 -8.60
N ARG A 173 -5.96 -19.54 -8.39
CA ARG A 173 -5.26 -20.83 -8.26
C ARG A 173 -4.46 -21.16 -9.52
N GLU A 174 -5.01 -20.85 -10.69
CA GLU A 174 -4.36 -21.07 -11.99
C GLU A 174 -3.07 -20.25 -12.08
N GLN A 175 -3.12 -18.96 -11.71
CA GLN A 175 -1.93 -18.11 -11.63
C GLN A 175 -0.91 -18.66 -10.63
N THR A 176 -1.35 -19.10 -9.45
CA THR A 176 -0.48 -19.76 -8.47
C THR A 176 0.23 -20.98 -9.06
N HIS A 177 -0.49 -21.82 -9.81
CA HIS A 177 0.08 -23.01 -10.44
C HIS A 177 1.13 -22.67 -11.49
N LEU A 178 0.92 -21.61 -12.29
CA LEU A 178 1.90 -21.16 -13.30
C LEU A 178 3.23 -20.75 -12.64
N LEU A 179 3.20 -20.25 -11.41
CA LEU A 179 4.38 -19.80 -10.65
C LEU A 179 5.04 -20.90 -9.81
N ARG A 180 4.36 -22.02 -9.54
CA ARG A 180 4.88 -23.13 -8.71
C ARG A 180 5.82 -24.04 -9.49
N SER A 181 6.87 -24.52 -8.83
CA SER A 181 7.74 -25.57 -9.39
C SER A 181 7.10 -26.95 -9.31
N PHE A 182 6.12 -27.14 -8.43
CA PHE A 182 5.57 -28.45 -8.03
C PHE A 182 6.65 -29.43 -7.54
N GLN A 183 7.75 -28.88 -7.03
CA GLN A 183 8.84 -29.65 -6.44
C GLN A 183 9.23 -29.05 -5.08
N GLY A 184 9.01 -29.82 -4.02
CA GLY A 184 9.39 -29.45 -2.65
C GLY A 184 8.62 -28.26 -2.10
N GLY A 185 7.41 -28.01 -2.61
CA GLY A 185 6.53 -26.89 -2.25
C GLY A 185 6.99 -25.53 -2.79
N LYS A 186 7.96 -25.48 -3.70
CA LYS A 186 8.65 -24.23 -4.08
C LYS A 186 7.95 -23.47 -5.22
N LEU A 187 8.35 -22.20 -5.36
CA LEU A 187 8.10 -21.37 -6.54
C LEU A 187 9.23 -21.53 -7.56
N LYS A 188 8.92 -21.31 -8.85
CA LYS A 188 9.89 -21.36 -9.95
C LYS A 188 10.89 -20.20 -9.83
N THR A 189 12.17 -20.53 -9.83
CA THR A 189 13.28 -19.57 -9.75
C THR A 189 14.43 -19.99 -10.66
N GLN A 190 15.36 -19.07 -10.87
CA GLN A 190 16.62 -19.25 -11.59
C GLN A 190 17.77 -18.65 -10.79
N MET A 191 18.97 -19.23 -10.94
CA MET A 191 20.20 -18.62 -10.44
C MET A 191 20.79 -17.72 -11.53
N LEU A 192 21.03 -16.46 -11.20
CA LEU A 192 21.71 -15.51 -12.08
C LEU A 192 23.06 -15.15 -11.49
N LYS A 193 24.09 -15.16 -12.35
CA LYS A 193 25.44 -14.76 -11.99
C LYS A 193 25.67 -13.29 -12.33
N ARG A 194 26.01 -12.51 -11.31
CA ARG A 194 26.32 -11.09 -11.40
C ARG A 194 27.71 -10.88 -12.00
N ALA A 195 28.00 -9.65 -12.44
CA ALA A 195 29.29 -9.29 -13.03
C ALA A 195 30.47 -9.46 -12.04
N ASP A 196 30.21 -9.31 -10.73
CA ASP A 196 31.17 -9.56 -9.65
C ASP A 196 31.35 -11.06 -9.30
N GLY A 197 30.63 -11.94 -10.00
CA GLY A 197 30.71 -13.39 -9.85
C GLY A 197 29.79 -13.97 -8.78
N VAL A 198 29.06 -13.15 -8.03
CA VAL A 198 28.07 -13.60 -7.04
C VAL A 198 26.85 -14.19 -7.75
N GLU A 199 26.38 -15.34 -7.28
CA GLU A 199 25.17 -15.97 -7.79
C GLU A 199 24.02 -15.79 -6.80
N GLU A 200 22.86 -15.39 -7.32
CA GLU A 200 21.67 -15.09 -6.53
C GLU A 200 20.41 -15.66 -7.18
N GLU A 201 19.42 -16.04 -6.35
CA GLU A 201 18.15 -16.62 -6.79
C GLU A 201 17.16 -15.51 -7.22
N TYR A 202 16.56 -15.62 -8.40
CA TYR A 202 15.56 -14.69 -8.91
C TYR A 202 14.35 -15.45 -9.47
N PRO A 203 13.17 -14.82 -9.58
CA PRO A 203 12.07 -15.41 -10.35
C PRO A 203 12.49 -15.64 -11.81
N LEU A 204 11.78 -16.52 -12.52
CA LEU A 204 12.05 -16.75 -13.93
C LEU A 204 11.72 -15.52 -14.79
N PHE A 205 12.40 -15.36 -15.92
CA PHE A 205 12.03 -14.34 -16.91
C PHE A 205 10.66 -14.63 -17.52
N TYR A 206 9.89 -13.57 -17.78
CA TYR A 206 8.51 -13.67 -18.26
C TYR A 206 8.38 -13.91 -19.76
N TYR A 207 9.30 -13.35 -20.56
CA TYR A 207 9.28 -13.42 -22.02
C TYR A 207 10.25 -14.48 -22.55
N ALA A 208 9.76 -15.36 -23.44
CA ALA A 208 10.61 -16.28 -24.19
C ALA A 208 11.21 -15.63 -25.45
N ASP A 209 10.48 -14.69 -26.08
CA ASP A 209 10.98 -13.87 -27.18
C ASP A 209 10.64 -12.39 -26.92
N PRO A 210 11.54 -11.65 -26.26
CA PRO A 210 11.36 -10.23 -25.94
C PRO A 210 11.22 -9.33 -27.17
N GLU A 211 11.80 -9.70 -28.32
CA GLU A 211 11.75 -8.91 -29.56
C GLU A 211 10.31 -8.86 -30.10
N ASN A 212 9.66 -10.03 -30.12
CA ASN A 212 8.29 -10.16 -30.60
C ASN A 212 7.24 -10.07 -29.48
N GLY A 213 7.66 -9.91 -28.22
CA GLY A 213 6.78 -9.85 -27.06
C GLY A 213 6.07 -11.18 -26.78
N VAL A 214 6.68 -12.32 -27.12
CA VAL A 214 6.11 -13.64 -26.86
C VAL A 214 6.40 -14.03 -25.41
N VAL A 215 5.33 -14.10 -24.63
CA VAL A 215 5.37 -14.62 -23.25
C VAL A 215 5.84 -16.07 -23.28
N ASP A 216 6.66 -16.47 -22.31
CA ASP A 216 7.07 -17.87 -22.17
C ASP A 216 5.81 -18.75 -21.99
N PRO A 217 5.64 -19.83 -22.78
CA PRO A 217 4.47 -20.70 -22.71
C PRO A 217 4.12 -21.19 -21.30
N GLN A 218 5.10 -21.30 -20.40
CA GLN A 218 4.85 -21.70 -19.01
C GLN A 218 4.11 -20.65 -18.16
N PHE A 219 3.99 -19.42 -18.66
CA PHE A 219 3.31 -18.28 -18.02
C PHE A 219 2.17 -17.72 -18.88
N GLU A 220 1.77 -18.45 -19.93
CA GLU A 220 0.58 -18.11 -20.71
C GLU A 220 -0.66 -18.10 -19.80
N GLY A 221 -1.38 -16.97 -19.79
CA GLY A 221 -2.54 -16.78 -18.89
C GLY A 221 -2.19 -16.30 -17.48
N LEU A 222 -0.91 -16.03 -17.16
CA LEU A 222 -0.53 -15.46 -15.86
C LEU A 222 -1.20 -14.10 -15.65
N HIS A 223 -1.15 -13.22 -16.65
CA HIS A 223 -1.90 -11.97 -16.68
C HIS A 223 -1.81 -11.31 -18.07
N ASP A 224 -2.72 -10.39 -18.35
CA ASP A 224 -2.63 -9.52 -19.53
C ASP A 224 -1.52 -8.47 -19.36
N PRO A 225 -0.49 -8.46 -20.23
CA PRO A 225 0.60 -7.49 -20.16
C PRO A 225 0.08 -6.05 -20.22
N LEU A 226 0.68 -5.17 -19.43
CA LEU A 226 0.32 -3.76 -19.38
C LEU A 226 0.57 -3.06 -20.73
N ARG A 227 -0.26 -2.07 -21.09
CA ARG A 227 -0.02 -1.28 -22.32
C ARG A 227 1.36 -0.60 -22.35
N THR A 228 1.89 -0.24 -21.19
CA THR A 228 3.25 0.31 -21.05
C THR A 228 4.31 -0.77 -21.23
N GLU A 229 4.09 -1.96 -20.67
CA GLU A 229 4.96 -3.14 -20.80
C GLU A 229 5.10 -3.57 -22.27
N GLN A 230 3.99 -3.61 -23.00
CA GLN A 230 3.98 -3.97 -24.43
C GLN A 230 4.87 -3.05 -25.29
N ARG A 231 5.08 -1.80 -24.87
CA ARG A 231 5.87 -0.77 -25.58
C ARG A 231 7.32 -0.69 -25.14
N LEU A 232 7.74 -1.49 -24.17
CA LEU A 232 9.13 -1.52 -23.72
C LEU A 232 10.06 -2.03 -24.84
N SER A 233 11.32 -1.61 -24.77
CA SER A 233 12.37 -2.16 -25.63
C SER A 233 12.57 -3.66 -25.35
N PRO A 234 13.07 -4.42 -26.34
CA PRO A 234 13.43 -5.82 -26.14
C PRO A 234 14.37 -6.05 -24.95
N ASP A 235 15.36 -5.17 -24.75
CA ASP A 235 16.31 -5.25 -23.64
C ASP A 235 15.63 -5.19 -22.25
N LEU A 236 14.64 -4.30 -22.07
CA LEU A 236 13.90 -4.23 -20.80
C LEU A 236 12.96 -5.43 -20.64
N LYS A 237 12.25 -5.82 -21.71
CA LYS A 237 11.38 -7.02 -21.71
C LYS A 237 12.14 -8.29 -21.35
N ALA A 238 13.36 -8.44 -21.84
CA ALA A 238 14.22 -9.59 -21.59
C ALA A 238 14.58 -9.79 -20.11
N LYS A 239 14.39 -8.75 -19.28
CA LYS A 239 14.72 -8.76 -17.84
C LYS A 239 13.48 -8.73 -16.95
N LEU A 240 12.27 -8.69 -17.51
CA LEU A 240 11.07 -8.75 -16.71
C LEU A 240 10.87 -10.15 -16.14
N PHE A 241 10.45 -10.22 -14.89
CA PHE A 241 10.24 -11.46 -14.17
C PHE A 241 8.77 -11.88 -14.20
N ALA A 242 8.50 -13.18 -14.23
CA ALA A 242 7.18 -13.73 -14.03
C ALA A 242 6.80 -13.60 -12.54
N MET A 243 5.79 -12.81 -12.24
CA MET A 243 5.38 -12.45 -10.87
C MET A 243 3.87 -12.58 -10.69
N GLY A 244 3.40 -12.57 -9.43
CA GLY A 244 1.99 -12.82 -9.10
C GLY A 244 1.00 -11.83 -9.72
N VAL A 245 1.43 -10.60 -10.00
CA VAL A 245 0.56 -9.58 -10.57
C VAL A 245 1.26 -8.80 -11.68
N GLU A 246 0.46 -8.31 -12.60
CA GLU A 246 0.87 -7.72 -13.88
C GLU A 246 1.58 -6.36 -13.76
N ARG A 247 1.55 -5.74 -12.58
CA ARG A 247 2.21 -4.46 -12.28
C ARG A 247 3.53 -4.63 -11.53
N ALA A 248 3.90 -5.85 -11.19
CA ALA A 248 4.98 -6.12 -10.26
C ALA A 248 6.36 -5.67 -10.77
N ASN A 249 6.55 -5.65 -12.09
CA ASN A 249 7.79 -5.21 -12.72
C ASN A 249 7.87 -3.69 -12.95
N VAL A 250 6.83 -2.91 -12.63
CA VAL A 250 6.82 -1.46 -12.94
C VAL A 250 7.91 -0.72 -12.20
N GLN A 251 8.14 -1.04 -10.93
CA GLN A 251 9.00 -0.28 -10.04
C GLN A 251 10.00 -1.22 -9.34
N ILE A 252 11.28 -0.83 -9.30
CA ILE A 252 12.37 -1.70 -8.86
C ILE A 252 12.24 -2.20 -7.40
N GLY A 253 11.73 -1.40 -6.49
CA GLY A 253 11.45 -1.79 -5.11
C GLY A 253 10.30 -2.78 -4.96
N TYR A 254 9.30 -2.76 -5.85
CA TYR A 254 8.31 -3.82 -5.94
C TYR A 254 8.97 -5.16 -6.29
N VAL A 255 9.90 -5.12 -7.26
CA VAL A 255 10.68 -6.28 -7.70
C VAL A 255 11.54 -6.79 -6.55
N MET A 256 12.24 -5.91 -5.83
CA MET A 256 13.01 -6.26 -4.62
C MET A 256 12.15 -7.02 -3.60
N MET A 257 10.98 -6.49 -3.26
CA MET A 257 10.09 -7.09 -2.26
C MET A 257 9.53 -8.44 -2.71
N THR A 258 9.18 -8.57 -4.00
CA THR A 258 8.67 -9.82 -4.54
C THR A 258 9.76 -10.89 -4.60
N THR A 259 10.97 -10.53 -5.07
CA THR A 259 12.13 -11.43 -5.05
C THR A 259 12.46 -11.89 -3.62
N LEU A 260 12.44 -10.98 -2.64
CA LEU A 260 12.65 -11.32 -1.23
C LEU A 260 11.63 -12.36 -0.74
N CYS A 261 10.35 -12.15 -1.03
CA CYS A 261 9.29 -13.06 -0.60
C CYS A 261 9.35 -14.42 -1.30
N VAL A 262 9.73 -14.47 -2.57
CA VAL A 262 9.96 -15.73 -3.31
C VAL A 262 11.10 -16.53 -2.68
N ARG A 263 12.22 -15.87 -2.37
CA ARG A 263 13.36 -16.52 -1.66
C ARG A 263 12.95 -17.03 -0.28
N GLU A 264 12.26 -16.20 0.50
CA GLU A 264 11.81 -16.59 1.84
C GLU A 264 10.84 -17.77 1.77
N HIS A 265 9.91 -17.78 0.83
CA HIS A 265 9.02 -18.93 0.61
C HIS A 265 9.81 -20.20 0.28
N ASN A 266 10.75 -20.14 -0.67
CA ASN A 266 11.57 -21.30 -1.04
C ASN A 266 12.47 -21.79 0.11
N ARG A 267 12.97 -20.87 0.95
CA ARG A 267 13.71 -21.16 2.18
C ARG A 267 12.84 -21.90 3.21
N LEU A 268 11.62 -21.39 3.45
CA LEU A 268 10.63 -22.02 4.34
C LEU A 268 10.29 -23.43 3.87
N CYS A 269 10.02 -23.62 2.58
CA CYS A 269 9.77 -24.92 1.99
C CYS A 269 10.94 -25.89 2.19
N GLY A 270 12.19 -25.43 2.03
CA GLY A 270 13.38 -26.24 2.30
C GLY A 270 13.50 -26.69 3.75
N ILE A 271 13.20 -25.79 4.70
CA ILE A 271 13.18 -26.13 6.14
C ILE A 271 12.09 -27.15 6.44
N LEU A 272 10.86 -26.88 5.98
CA LEU A 272 9.73 -27.78 6.20
C LEU A 272 10.00 -29.17 5.61
N ALA A 273 10.53 -29.26 4.40
CA ALA A 273 10.87 -30.54 3.77
C ALA A 273 11.95 -31.31 4.56
N SER A 274 12.90 -30.60 5.17
CA SER A 274 13.94 -31.22 6.02
C SER A 274 13.40 -31.74 7.35
N GLN A 275 12.43 -31.03 7.95
CA GLN A 275 11.83 -31.38 9.25
C GLN A 275 10.71 -32.40 9.11
N TYR A 276 10.03 -32.41 7.96
CA TYR A 276 8.88 -33.27 7.68
C TYR A 276 9.06 -34.00 6.33
N PRO A 277 9.93 -35.02 6.25
CA PRO A 277 10.23 -35.71 4.99
C PRO A 277 9.03 -36.39 4.32
N ASP A 278 7.98 -36.70 5.08
CA ASP A 278 6.76 -37.35 4.59
C ASP A 278 5.72 -36.36 4.02
N TRP A 279 5.96 -35.04 4.09
CA TRP A 279 5.03 -34.05 3.55
C TRP A 279 5.16 -33.96 2.03
N ASP A 280 4.02 -33.89 1.36
CA ASP A 280 3.95 -33.69 -0.09
C ASP A 280 4.17 -32.23 -0.48
N ASP A 281 4.31 -31.99 -1.79
CA ASP A 281 4.52 -30.66 -2.36
C ASP A 281 3.44 -29.66 -1.94
N GLU A 282 2.18 -30.10 -1.92
CA GLU A 282 1.04 -29.23 -1.60
C GLU A 282 1.08 -28.78 -0.15
N ARG A 283 1.31 -29.70 0.79
CA ARG A 283 1.38 -29.35 2.21
C ARG A 283 2.56 -28.44 2.50
N LEU A 284 3.72 -28.68 1.88
CA LEU A 284 4.89 -27.80 2.00
C LEU A 284 4.56 -26.38 1.51
N PHE A 285 3.99 -26.26 0.30
CA PHE A 285 3.62 -24.98 -0.30
C PHE A 285 2.64 -24.19 0.56
N GLN A 286 1.53 -24.82 0.97
CA GLN A 286 0.48 -24.13 1.73
C GLN A 286 0.95 -23.73 3.14
N THR A 287 1.74 -24.59 3.81
CA THR A 287 2.29 -24.26 5.13
C THR A 287 3.27 -23.09 5.03
N ALA A 288 4.18 -23.10 4.05
CA ALA A 288 5.11 -21.98 3.83
C ALA A 288 4.40 -20.68 3.47
N ARG A 289 3.34 -20.74 2.64
CA ARG A 289 2.48 -19.59 2.34
C ARG A 289 1.84 -19.01 3.61
N ASN A 290 1.24 -19.86 4.45
CA ASN A 290 0.62 -19.44 5.70
C ASN A 290 1.63 -18.75 6.64
N VAL A 291 2.81 -19.34 6.80
CA VAL A 291 3.90 -18.77 7.61
C VAL A 291 4.30 -17.38 7.09
N LEU A 292 4.51 -17.24 5.78
CA LEU A 292 4.92 -15.96 5.18
C LEU A 292 3.84 -14.88 5.31
N ILE A 293 2.56 -15.24 5.14
CA ILE A 293 1.44 -14.28 5.32
C ILE A 293 1.45 -13.74 6.76
N VAL A 294 1.57 -14.61 7.77
CA VAL A 294 1.60 -14.17 9.17
C VAL A 294 2.82 -13.32 9.48
N MET A 295 3.99 -13.68 8.96
CA MET A 295 5.18 -12.83 9.10
C MET A 295 4.96 -11.43 8.52
N MET A 296 4.32 -11.32 7.35
CA MET A 296 3.99 -10.03 6.76
C MET A 296 2.94 -9.26 7.58
N LEU A 297 1.93 -9.94 8.13
CA LEU A 297 0.95 -9.32 9.04
C LEU A 297 1.62 -8.74 10.29
N ASN A 298 2.61 -9.43 10.86
CA ASN A 298 3.38 -8.91 11.99
C ASN A 298 4.19 -7.66 11.59
N ILE A 299 4.88 -7.67 10.44
CA ILE A 299 5.60 -6.48 9.93
C ILE A 299 4.64 -5.32 9.69
N ILE A 300 3.46 -5.57 9.11
CA ILE A 300 2.42 -4.55 8.90
C ILE A 300 2.07 -3.91 10.24
N MET A 301 1.76 -4.72 11.25
CA MET A 301 1.24 -4.25 12.54
C MET A 301 2.29 -3.60 13.43
N GLU A 302 3.51 -4.15 13.48
CA GLU A 302 4.52 -3.81 14.49
C GLU A 302 5.65 -2.91 13.96
N GLU A 303 5.89 -2.89 12.64
CA GLU A 303 6.94 -2.07 12.01
C GLU A 303 6.33 -0.95 11.17
N TYR A 304 5.45 -1.28 10.22
CA TYR A 304 4.86 -0.30 9.32
C TYR A 304 3.89 0.68 10.02
N ILE A 305 2.92 0.17 10.80
CA ILE A 305 1.99 1.04 11.54
C ILE A 305 2.74 1.90 12.57
N TYR A 306 3.78 1.35 13.20
CA TYR A 306 4.66 2.11 14.08
C TYR A 306 5.38 3.24 13.33
N HIS A 307 5.92 2.95 12.13
CA HIS A 307 6.61 3.94 11.33
C HIS A 307 5.71 5.09 10.86
N ILE A 308 4.46 4.83 10.46
CA ILE A 308 3.60 5.91 9.96
C ILE A 308 3.02 6.80 11.08
N THR A 309 2.94 6.28 12.30
CA THR A 309 2.35 6.99 13.43
C THR A 309 3.40 7.67 14.32
N PRO A 310 3.02 8.71 15.09
CA PRO A 310 3.90 9.36 16.06
C PRO A 310 3.81 8.74 17.47
N TYR A 311 3.17 7.57 17.61
CA TYR A 311 2.76 7.05 18.92
C TYR A 311 3.87 6.25 19.61
N TYR A 312 3.98 6.40 20.93
CA TYR A 312 4.90 5.59 21.74
C TYR A 312 4.38 4.18 22.05
N PHE A 313 3.09 3.94 21.86
CA PHE A 313 2.51 2.60 21.98
C PHE A 313 2.69 1.85 20.66
N ASN A 314 3.40 0.72 20.70
CA ASN A 314 3.54 -0.15 19.54
C ASN A 314 2.37 -1.15 19.48
N PHE A 315 1.54 -0.99 18.46
CA PHE A 315 0.43 -1.90 18.16
C PHE A 315 0.97 -3.25 17.69
N PHE A 316 0.18 -4.30 17.89
CA PHE A 316 0.54 -5.64 17.44
C PHE A 316 -0.71 -6.46 17.13
N ALA A 317 -0.54 -7.52 16.34
CA ALA A 317 -1.60 -8.48 16.06
C ALA A 317 -1.90 -9.29 17.32
N ASP A 318 -3.13 -9.18 17.84
CA ASP A 318 -3.60 -9.98 18.97
C ASP A 318 -4.81 -10.84 18.54
N PRO A 319 -4.56 -12.08 18.09
CA PRO A 319 -5.58 -13.02 17.61
C PRO A 319 -6.79 -13.19 18.52
N GLU A 320 -6.60 -13.26 19.84
CA GLU A 320 -7.68 -13.55 20.79
C GLU A 320 -8.45 -12.29 21.23
N ALA A 321 -8.01 -11.10 20.83
CA ALA A 321 -8.54 -9.87 21.40
C ALA A 321 -9.88 -9.45 20.80
N PHE A 322 -10.23 -9.86 19.59
CA PHE A 322 -11.23 -9.14 18.78
C PHE A 322 -12.42 -9.97 18.26
N GLU A 323 -12.53 -11.26 18.59
CA GLU A 323 -13.62 -12.11 18.08
C GLU A 323 -15.02 -11.55 18.37
N GLU A 324 -15.20 -10.95 19.54
CA GLU A 324 -16.48 -10.37 19.97
C GLU A 324 -16.69 -8.93 19.46
N ALA A 325 -15.73 -8.34 18.76
CA ALA A 325 -15.83 -6.97 18.30
C ALA A 325 -16.84 -6.84 17.15
N SER A 326 -17.69 -5.81 17.19
CA SER A 326 -18.72 -5.57 16.18
C SER A 326 -18.16 -5.36 14.78
N TRP A 327 -16.93 -4.84 14.68
CA TRP A 327 -16.22 -4.61 13.42
C TRP A 327 -15.48 -5.84 12.89
N PHE A 328 -15.40 -6.93 13.66
CA PHE A 328 -14.72 -8.16 13.26
C PHE A 328 -15.53 -8.88 12.18
N ARG A 329 -15.40 -8.38 10.96
CA ARG A 329 -16.13 -8.78 9.76
C ARG A 329 -15.16 -8.83 8.60
N GLU A 330 -15.41 -9.75 7.68
CA GLU A 330 -14.58 -9.92 6.50
C GLU A 330 -14.36 -8.61 5.76
N ASN A 331 -13.16 -8.45 5.23
CA ASN A 331 -12.73 -7.22 4.59
C ASN A 331 -13.42 -6.99 3.24
N TRP A 332 -13.70 -5.73 2.95
CA TRP A 332 -14.13 -5.23 1.65
C TRP A 332 -13.60 -3.81 1.51
N MET A 333 -12.68 -3.58 0.58
CA MET A 333 -12.04 -2.28 0.45
C MET A 333 -13.04 -1.21 0.01
N ALA A 334 -12.93 -0.06 0.66
CA ALA A 334 -13.61 1.16 0.27
C ALA A 334 -12.79 1.92 -0.78
N ILE A 335 -13.46 2.66 -1.67
CA ILE A 335 -12.78 3.52 -2.64
C ILE A 335 -11.96 4.61 -1.94
N GLU A 336 -12.44 5.11 -0.81
CA GLU A 336 -11.75 6.06 0.04
C GLU A 336 -10.41 5.51 0.54
N PHE A 337 -10.36 4.21 0.87
CA PHE A 337 -9.12 3.54 1.27
C PHE A 337 -8.09 3.52 0.13
N SER A 338 -8.54 3.48 -1.13
CA SER A 338 -7.66 3.67 -2.29
C SER A 338 -7.08 5.09 -2.35
N PHE A 339 -7.82 6.11 -1.95
CA PHE A 339 -7.40 7.52 -2.04
C PHE A 339 -6.41 7.91 -0.94
N VAL A 340 -6.58 7.37 0.27
CA VAL A 340 -5.66 7.62 1.38
C VAL A 340 -4.29 6.98 1.20
N TYR A 341 -4.12 6.08 0.22
CA TYR A 341 -2.84 5.41 -0.10
C TYR A 341 -2.15 5.91 -1.37
N ARG A 342 -2.65 6.98 -1.99
CA ARG A 342 -2.06 7.58 -3.21
C ARG A 342 -0.88 8.48 -2.87
N TRP A 343 0.17 7.89 -2.33
CA TRP A 343 1.37 8.58 -1.83
C TRP A 343 2.42 8.80 -2.93
N HIS A 344 2.01 9.26 -4.11
CA HIS A 344 2.94 9.48 -5.23
C HIS A 344 3.98 10.56 -4.92
N SER A 345 3.66 11.50 -4.01
CA SER A 345 4.60 12.49 -3.47
C SER A 345 5.62 11.91 -2.48
N ALA A 346 5.55 10.63 -2.11
CA ALA A 346 6.51 9.97 -1.21
C ALA A 346 7.82 9.56 -1.89
N ILE A 347 7.87 9.60 -3.23
CA ILE A 347 9.07 9.28 -4.01
C ILE A 347 9.73 10.57 -4.53
N PRO A 348 11.07 10.61 -4.67
CA PRO A 348 11.77 11.77 -5.24
C PRO A 348 11.81 11.71 -6.78
N GLU A 349 12.23 12.81 -7.42
CA GLU A 349 12.47 12.83 -8.87
C GLU A 349 13.71 12.02 -9.27
N TYR A 350 14.70 12.05 -8.39
CA TYR A 350 16.03 11.48 -8.57
C TYR A 350 16.37 10.64 -7.35
N ILE A 351 17.02 9.51 -7.60
CA ILE A 351 17.53 8.59 -6.58
C ILE A 351 19.01 8.36 -6.83
N HIS A 352 19.71 7.81 -5.84
CA HIS A 352 21.06 7.29 -6.03
C HIS A 352 21.01 5.80 -6.35
N TYR A 353 21.77 5.40 -7.38
CA TYR A 353 22.02 4.02 -7.75
C TYR A 353 23.52 3.86 -8.07
N GLU A 354 24.21 2.96 -7.38
CA GLU A 354 25.66 2.77 -7.46
C GLU A 354 26.45 4.08 -7.33
N GLY A 355 26.01 4.94 -6.40
CA GLY A 355 26.59 6.26 -6.16
C GLY A 355 26.36 7.31 -7.26
N GLN A 356 25.61 7.00 -8.32
CA GLN A 356 25.22 7.93 -9.36
C GLN A 356 23.78 8.42 -9.17
N GLU A 357 23.53 9.69 -9.48
CA GLU A 357 22.16 10.23 -9.49
C GLU A 357 21.43 9.78 -10.77
N VAL A 358 20.26 9.17 -10.59
CA VAL A 358 19.43 8.63 -11.68
C VAL A 358 18.00 9.14 -11.51
N SER A 359 17.38 9.60 -12.60
CA SER A 359 15.95 9.93 -12.59
C SER A 359 15.13 8.69 -12.28
N LEU A 360 14.18 8.79 -11.34
CA LEU A 360 13.30 7.70 -10.96
C LEU A 360 12.58 7.08 -12.17
N GLY A 361 12.18 7.91 -13.15
CA GLY A 361 11.54 7.44 -14.39
C GLY A 361 12.39 6.43 -15.18
N LYS A 362 13.73 6.49 -15.08
CA LYS A 362 14.65 5.52 -15.71
C LYS A 362 14.78 4.19 -14.96
N THR A 363 14.30 4.13 -13.73
CA THR A 363 14.29 2.92 -12.90
C THR A 363 13.04 2.08 -13.15
N LEU A 364 12.00 2.67 -13.74
CA LEU A 364 10.77 1.97 -14.07
C LEU A 364 11.05 0.88 -15.10
N TRP A 365 10.49 -0.32 -14.88
CA TRP A 365 10.67 -1.50 -15.74
C TRP A 365 12.11 -2.02 -15.88
N ASN A 366 13.05 -1.50 -15.08
CA ASN A 366 14.47 -1.81 -15.23
C ASN A 366 14.97 -2.79 -14.17
N ASN A 367 14.53 -4.04 -14.30
CA ASN A 367 14.94 -5.13 -13.40
C ASN A 367 16.44 -5.45 -13.48
N GLN A 368 17.12 -5.04 -14.56
CA GLN A 368 18.56 -5.23 -14.71
C GLN A 368 19.34 -4.56 -13.56
N MET A 369 18.86 -3.43 -13.05
CA MET A 369 19.46 -2.73 -11.91
C MET A 369 19.47 -3.59 -10.63
N LEU A 370 18.40 -4.36 -10.37
CA LEU A 370 18.39 -5.31 -9.26
C LEU A 370 19.38 -6.45 -9.50
N ILE A 371 19.44 -6.97 -10.73
CA ILE A 371 20.36 -8.07 -11.09
C ILE A 371 21.81 -7.63 -10.92
N ASP A 372 22.18 -6.44 -11.41
CA ASP A 372 23.54 -5.93 -11.38
C ASP A 372 24.06 -5.74 -9.95
N GLN A 373 23.27 -5.10 -9.10
CA GLN A 373 23.67 -4.75 -7.73
C GLN A 373 23.40 -5.84 -6.70
N GLY A 374 22.41 -6.70 -6.94
CA GLY A 374 21.98 -7.74 -6.00
C GLY A 374 21.02 -7.22 -4.91
N LEU A 375 20.19 -8.13 -4.38
CA LEU A 375 19.03 -7.77 -3.55
C LEU A 375 19.42 -7.02 -2.27
N GLY A 376 20.40 -7.55 -1.51
CA GLY A 376 20.79 -6.96 -0.24
C GLY A 376 21.42 -5.58 -0.40
N ALA A 377 22.30 -5.41 -1.39
CA ALA A 377 23.02 -4.16 -1.61
C ALA A 377 22.08 -3.05 -2.11
N LEU A 378 21.19 -3.35 -3.05
CA LEU A 378 20.20 -2.39 -3.53
C LEU A 378 19.19 -2.01 -2.42
N MET A 379 18.77 -2.95 -1.57
CA MET A 379 17.91 -2.63 -0.41
C MET A 379 18.62 -1.70 0.58
N GLU A 380 19.90 -1.94 0.88
CA GLU A 380 20.68 -1.06 1.78
C GLU A 380 20.91 0.33 1.16
N GLU A 381 21.20 0.43 -0.14
CA GLU A 381 21.32 1.73 -0.83
C GLU A 381 19.98 2.46 -0.92
N THR A 382 18.87 1.74 -1.07
CA THR A 382 17.52 2.32 -0.97
C THR A 382 17.27 2.86 0.44
N CYS A 383 17.75 2.17 1.49
CA CYS A 383 17.59 2.63 2.87
C CYS A 383 18.54 3.78 3.26
N SER A 384 19.62 4.01 2.50
CA SER A 384 20.60 5.06 2.81
C SER A 384 20.16 6.45 2.33
N GLN A 385 19.07 6.52 1.56
CA GLN A 385 18.54 7.76 0.98
C GLN A 385 17.09 8.03 1.43
N PRO A 386 16.70 9.30 1.55
CA PRO A 386 15.37 9.68 2.00
C PRO A 386 14.30 9.46 0.92
N GLY A 387 13.10 9.09 1.38
CA GLY A 387 11.89 9.33 0.61
C GLY A 387 11.53 10.83 0.61
N SER A 388 10.39 11.16 0.01
CA SER A 388 9.85 12.52 -0.04
C SER A 388 8.73 12.71 0.98
N LEU A 389 8.51 13.97 1.40
CA LEU A 389 7.37 14.32 2.24
C LEU A 389 6.06 14.10 1.47
N ILE A 390 5.16 13.31 2.04
CA ILE A 390 3.82 13.08 1.49
C ILE A 390 2.99 14.35 1.66
N GLY A 391 2.51 14.92 0.57
CA GLY A 391 1.69 16.13 0.60
C GLY A 391 1.61 16.87 -0.73
N LEU A 392 0.92 18.00 -0.70
CA LEU A 392 0.88 18.94 -1.82
C LEU A 392 2.28 19.50 -2.16
N PHE A 393 2.43 19.90 -3.43
CA PHE A 393 3.60 20.56 -4.00
C PHE A 393 4.90 19.75 -3.92
N ASN A 394 4.83 18.43 -4.09
CA ASN A 394 6.00 17.57 -3.96
C ASN A 394 6.03 16.35 -4.91
N THR A 395 5.03 16.18 -5.78
CA THR A 395 4.94 15.03 -6.67
C THR A 395 6.00 15.13 -7.78
N PRO A 396 6.69 14.03 -8.14
CA PRO A 396 7.58 14.01 -9.30
C PRO A 396 6.84 14.32 -10.62
N ASP A 397 7.52 14.96 -11.57
CA ASP A 397 6.89 15.46 -12.81
C ASP A 397 7.66 15.05 -14.08
N PHE A 398 8.22 13.84 -14.08
CA PHE A 398 8.92 13.31 -15.25
C PHE A 398 7.96 12.87 -16.38
N PRO A 399 8.39 12.94 -17.65
CA PRO A 399 7.64 12.42 -18.80
C PRO A 399 7.37 10.91 -18.71
N VAL A 400 6.13 10.48 -19.00
CA VAL A 400 5.76 9.04 -19.00
C VAL A 400 5.22 8.56 -20.34
N LYS A 401 4.47 9.39 -21.07
CA LYS A 401 3.85 8.97 -22.34
C LYS A 401 3.60 10.16 -23.28
N LYS A 402 3.82 9.95 -24.59
CA LYS A 402 3.33 10.87 -25.63
C LYS A 402 1.81 10.73 -25.83
N THR A 403 1.11 11.85 -25.83
CA THR A 403 -0.34 11.96 -26.11
C THR A 403 -0.55 12.76 -27.39
N GLU A 404 -1.80 12.83 -27.86
CA GLU A 404 -2.16 13.68 -29.01
C GLU A 404 -1.88 15.17 -28.70
N ASP A 405 -2.10 15.57 -27.44
CA ASP A 405 -1.92 16.96 -26.96
C ASP A 405 -0.51 17.27 -26.41
N GLY A 406 0.45 16.35 -26.51
CA GLY A 406 1.83 16.57 -26.05
C GLY A 406 2.44 15.38 -25.30
N VAL A 407 2.98 15.65 -24.11
CA VAL A 407 3.63 14.64 -23.26
C VAL A 407 2.96 14.63 -21.90
N ALA A 408 2.29 13.52 -21.58
CA ALA A 408 1.77 13.28 -20.24
C ALA A 408 2.92 12.95 -19.28
N THR A 409 2.87 13.61 -18.14
CA THR A 409 3.83 13.49 -17.03
C THR A 409 3.35 12.49 -15.99
N PHE A 410 4.22 12.16 -15.04
CA PHE A 410 3.88 11.31 -13.91
C PHE A 410 2.76 11.92 -13.08
N LEU A 411 2.80 13.23 -12.85
CA LEU A 411 1.75 13.99 -12.16
C LEU A 411 0.39 13.86 -12.87
N ASP A 412 0.36 13.97 -14.20
CA ASP A 412 -0.90 13.88 -14.96
C ASP A 412 -1.57 12.50 -14.79
N ILE A 413 -0.79 11.43 -14.88
CA ILE A 413 -1.30 10.06 -14.81
C ILE A 413 -1.57 9.57 -13.38
N THR A 414 -1.11 10.32 -12.38
CA THR A 414 -1.29 10.01 -10.96
C THR A 414 -2.28 10.96 -10.30
N GLU A 415 -1.90 12.22 -10.07
CA GLU A 415 -2.67 13.16 -9.25
C GLU A 415 -3.91 13.68 -9.97
N LEU A 416 -3.78 14.13 -11.23
CA LEU A 416 -4.95 14.61 -11.99
C LEU A 416 -5.91 13.46 -12.30
N ALA A 417 -5.38 12.29 -12.68
CA ALA A 417 -6.18 11.08 -12.87
C ALA A 417 -6.89 10.63 -11.58
N THR A 418 -6.32 10.92 -10.41
CA THR A 418 -6.94 10.64 -9.10
C THR A 418 -8.08 11.60 -8.81
N ILE A 419 -7.89 12.90 -9.07
CA ILE A 419 -8.95 13.90 -8.91
C ILE A 419 -10.12 13.58 -9.85
N GLU A 420 -9.81 13.28 -11.12
CA GLU A 420 -10.82 12.85 -12.10
C GLU A 420 -11.58 11.61 -11.62
N LEU A 421 -10.87 10.61 -11.09
CA LEU A 421 -11.49 9.44 -10.49
C LEU A 421 -12.40 9.82 -9.33
N GLY A 422 -11.98 10.74 -8.45
CA GLY A 422 -12.79 11.19 -7.31
C GLY A 422 -14.10 11.82 -7.75
N ARG A 423 -14.05 12.66 -8.80
CA ARG A 423 -15.23 13.28 -9.41
C ARG A 423 -16.13 12.25 -10.08
N ARG A 424 -15.56 11.35 -10.89
CA ARG A 424 -16.30 10.27 -11.57
C ARG A 424 -16.99 9.33 -10.59
N THR A 425 -16.34 9.07 -9.46
CA THR A 425 -16.88 8.23 -8.38
C THR A 425 -17.74 9.01 -7.37
N GLN A 426 -17.99 10.28 -7.66
CA GLN A 426 -18.82 11.18 -6.86
C GLN A 426 -18.47 11.13 -5.36
N LEU A 427 -17.19 11.24 -5.02
CA LEU A 427 -16.78 11.34 -3.62
C LEU A 427 -17.30 12.64 -3.00
N ALA A 428 -17.65 12.59 -1.72
CA ALA A 428 -18.07 13.75 -0.95
C ALA A 428 -16.90 14.73 -0.71
N SER A 429 -17.18 15.90 -0.13
CA SER A 429 -16.16 16.89 0.17
C SER A 429 -15.18 16.37 1.24
N TYR A 430 -13.99 16.96 1.28
CA TYR A 430 -13.03 16.73 2.36
C TYR A 430 -13.65 16.93 3.75
N ASN A 431 -14.48 17.97 3.92
CA ASN A 431 -15.14 18.24 5.20
C ASN A 431 -16.19 17.17 5.57
N ASP A 432 -16.88 16.56 4.60
CA ASP A 432 -17.81 15.45 4.87
C ASP A 432 -17.06 14.24 5.42
N TYR A 433 -15.88 13.93 4.88
CA TYR A 433 -15.03 12.86 5.38
C TYR A 433 -14.38 13.19 6.73
N ARG A 434 -14.04 14.45 7.01
CA ARG A 434 -13.62 14.88 8.34
C ARG A 434 -14.70 14.57 9.37
N GLU A 435 -15.92 15.00 9.09
CA GLU A 435 -17.07 14.80 9.97
C GLU A 435 -17.36 13.32 10.19
N MET A 436 -17.41 12.53 9.11
CA MET A 436 -17.53 11.08 9.18
C MET A 436 -16.47 10.44 10.09
N ALA A 437 -15.21 10.90 9.97
CA ALA A 437 -14.08 10.38 10.73
C ALA A 437 -13.96 10.94 12.16
N GLY A 438 -14.95 11.71 12.62
CA GLY A 438 -15.02 12.28 13.97
C GLY A 438 -14.11 13.51 14.18
N PHE A 439 -13.83 14.26 13.12
CA PHE A 439 -13.21 15.59 13.18
C PHE A 439 -14.26 16.67 12.93
N PRO A 440 -14.20 17.82 13.62
CA PRO A 440 -14.96 18.99 13.22
C PRO A 440 -14.63 19.41 11.77
N ARG A 441 -15.66 19.85 11.03
CA ARG A 441 -15.49 20.52 9.73
C ARG A 441 -14.59 21.75 9.91
N VAL A 442 -13.65 21.96 8.98
CA VAL A 442 -12.89 23.21 8.92
C VAL A 442 -13.77 24.32 8.38
N THR A 443 -13.53 25.55 8.83
CA THR A 443 -14.24 26.76 8.41
C THR A 443 -13.32 27.83 7.82
N ASP A 444 -12.00 27.60 7.88
CA ASP A 444 -10.97 28.45 7.26
C ASP A 444 -9.80 27.59 6.75
N PHE A 445 -9.03 28.09 5.78
CA PHE A 445 -7.88 27.42 5.20
C PHE A 445 -6.71 27.29 6.20
N ASP A 446 -6.57 28.24 7.13
CA ASP A 446 -5.54 28.21 8.18
C ASP A 446 -5.75 27.10 9.23
N GLN A 447 -6.92 26.43 9.19
CA GLN A 447 -7.24 25.24 9.97
C GLN A 447 -6.79 23.94 9.30
N ILE A 448 -6.41 23.99 8.03
CA ILE A 448 -5.92 22.84 7.25
C ILE A 448 -4.39 22.77 7.35
N THR A 449 -3.71 23.90 7.16
CA THR A 449 -2.24 24.00 7.15
C THR A 449 -1.75 25.35 7.67
N GLY A 450 -0.58 25.38 8.32
CA GLY A 450 0.12 26.60 8.71
C GLY A 450 0.94 27.25 7.58
N ASP A 451 0.96 26.64 6.39
CA ASP A 451 1.68 27.16 5.23
C ASP A 451 0.81 28.14 4.42
N GLU A 452 1.10 29.44 4.55
CA GLU A 452 0.35 30.54 3.93
C GLU A 452 0.25 30.44 2.40
N TYR A 453 1.27 29.90 1.73
CA TYR A 453 1.21 29.67 0.29
C TYR A 453 0.13 28.65 -0.06
N THR A 454 0.08 27.50 0.64
CA THR A 454 -0.97 26.50 0.44
C THR A 454 -2.35 27.08 0.73
N GLN A 455 -2.50 27.83 1.83
CA GLN A 455 -3.76 28.49 2.17
C GLN A 455 -4.24 29.40 1.04
N GLN A 456 -3.36 30.25 0.52
CA GLN A 456 -3.69 31.18 -0.55
C GLN A 456 -4.03 30.44 -1.87
N THR A 457 -3.24 29.45 -2.26
CA THR A 457 -3.51 28.67 -3.48
C THR A 457 -4.84 27.89 -3.38
N LEU A 458 -5.13 27.26 -2.23
CA LEU A 458 -6.41 26.57 -2.02
C LEU A 458 -7.58 27.56 -2.06
N LYS A 459 -7.42 28.75 -1.47
CA LYS A 459 -8.44 29.80 -1.49
C LYS A 459 -8.70 30.34 -2.89
N GLU A 460 -7.66 30.55 -3.68
CA GLU A 460 -7.79 30.98 -5.07
C GLU A 460 -8.50 29.95 -5.94
N LEU A 461 -8.19 28.66 -5.75
CA LEU A 461 -8.79 27.58 -6.53
C LEU A 461 -10.23 27.28 -6.09
N TYR A 462 -10.46 27.04 -4.80
CA TYR A 462 -11.75 26.54 -4.30
C TYR A 462 -12.68 27.64 -3.77
N GLY A 463 -12.16 28.78 -3.33
CA GLY A 463 -12.90 29.89 -2.70
C GLY A 463 -13.41 29.59 -1.28
N ASP A 464 -13.91 28.37 -1.05
CA ASP A 464 -14.50 27.91 0.22
C ASP A 464 -13.94 26.52 0.59
N VAL A 465 -13.70 26.30 1.88
CA VAL A 465 -13.19 25.02 2.41
C VAL A 465 -14.16 23.85 2.23
N ASP A 466 -15.47 24.12 2.18
CA ASP A 466 -16.49 23.09 1.91
C ASP A 466 -16.47 22.61 0.45
N LYS A 467 -15.73 23.29 -0.44
CA LYS A 467 -15.53 22.86 -1.84
C LYS A 467 -14.29 22.00 -2.05
N ILE A 468 -13.44 21.85 -1.04
CA ILE A 468 -12.20 21.09 -1.16
C ILE A 468 -12.53 19.61 -1.42
N GLU A 469 -11.98 19.09 -2.51
CA GLU A 469 -12.14 17.68 -2.90
C GLU A 469 -11.39 16.77 -1.92
N PHE A 470 -11.92 15.57 -1.68
CA PHE A 470 -11.35 14.61 -0.72
C PHE A 470 -9.84 14.41 -0.89
N PHE A 471 -9.40 14.09 -2.11
CA PHE A 471 -7.99 13.85 -2.41
C PHE A 471 -7.10 15.05 -2.05
N VAL A 472 -7.50 16.27 -2.45
CA VAL A 472 -6.74 17.48 -2.16
C VAL A 472 -6.68 17.74 -0.65
N GLY A 473 -7.82 17.64 0.03
CA GLY A 473 -7.91 17.88 1.47
C GLY A 473 -7.06 16.92 2.30
N LEU A 474 -6.99 15.64 1.91
CA LEU A 474 -6.15 14.63 2.57
C LEU A 474 -4.68 15.06 2.66
N TYR A 475 -4.13 15.58 1.55
CA TYR A 475 -2.70 15.89 1.42
C TYR A 475 -2.37 17.38 1.67
N ALA A 476 -3.39 18.21 1.83
CA ALA A 476 -3.26 19.61 2.25
C ALA A 476 -3.02 19.76 3.76
N GLU A 477 -3.49 18.81 4.58
CA GLU A 477 -3.30 18.85 6.03
C GLU A 477 -1.80 18.85 6.41
N ASP A 478 -1.45 19.55 7.49
CA ASP A 478 -0.10 19.47 8.06
C ASP A 478 0.20 18.07 8.64
N VAL A 479 1.36 17.52 8.26
CA VAL A 479 1.89 16.30 8.88
C VAL A 479 2.36 16.62 10.31
N ARG A 480 1.92 15.82 11.28
CA ARG A 480 2.33 15.97 12.68
C ARG A 480 3.79 15.58 12.85
N GLU A 481 4.46 16.22 13.80
CA GLU A 481 5.80 15.83 14.21
C GLU A 481 5.83 14.34 14.62
N GLY A 482 6.82 13.60 14.11
CA GLY A 482 6.96 12.16 14.32
C GLY A 482 6.05 11.27 13.46
N SER A 483 5.14 11.81 12.64
CA SER A 483 4.31 11.04 11.70
C SER A 483 4.83 11.20 10.27
N THR A 484 4.48 10.26 9.39
CA THR A 484 4.78 10.35 7.95
C THR A 484 3.59 10.86 7.13
N ILE A 485 2.40 10.87 7.72
CA ILE A 485 1.12 11.11 7.03
C ILE A 485 0.22 12.07 7.80
N GLN A 486 -0.75 12.64 7.10
CA GLN A 486 -1.70 13.62 7.62
C GLN A 486 -2.69 13.02 8.63
N PRO A 487 -3.23 13.81 9.57
CA PRO A 487 -4.18 13.34 10.58
C PRO A 487 -5.40 12.57 10.04
N LEU A 488 -6.07 13.08 9.00
CA LEU A 488 -7.23 12.39 8.40
C LEU A 488 -6.80 11.11 7.66
N VAL A 489 -5.68 11.15 6.93
CA VAL A 489 -5.07 9.97 6.30
C VAL A 489 -4.78 8.90 7.35
N ALA A 490 -4.10 9.27 8.45
CA ALA A 490 -3.77 8.35 9.55
C ALA A 490 -5.00 7.77 10.23
N ARG A 491 -6.08 8.55 10.39
CA ARG A 491 -7.36 8.07 10.96
C ARG A 491 -7.97 6.98 10.09
N LEU A 492 -8.12 7.25 8.79
CA LEU A 492 -8.75 6.31 7.86
C LEU A 492 -7.87 5.07 7.64
N VAL A 493 -6.56 5.26 7.43
CA VAL A 493 -5.59 4.15 7.33
C VAL A 493 -5.63 3.28 8.57
N GLY A 494 -5.61 3.86 9.77
CA GLY A 494 -5.65 3.07 11.00
C GLY A 494 -6.94 2.26 11.15
N ILE A 495 -8.09 2.81 10.74
CA ILE A 495 -9.36 2.08 10.81
C ILE A 495 -9.39 0.90 9.82
N ASP A 496 -9.10 1.16 8.54
CA ASP A 496 -9.20 0.15 7.50
C ASP A 496 -8.05 -0.86 7.60
N ALA A 497 -6.83 -0.45 7.89
CA ALA A 497 -5.69 -1.36 8.02
C ALA A 497 -5.85 -2.32 9.22
N PHE A 498 -6.28 -1.84 10.40
CA PHE A 498 -6.52 -2.72 11.54
C PHE A 498 -7.70 -3.66 11.27
N SER A 499 -8.82 -3.14 10.78
CA SER A 499 -10.00 -3.97 10.50
C SER A 499 -9.77 -4.97 9.36
N GLN A 500 -8.84 -4.71 8.43
CA GLN A 500 -8.43 -5.65 7.39
C GLN A 500 -7.43 -6.69 7.92
N ALA A 501 -6.32 -6.26 8.52
CA ALA A 501 -5.25 -7.15 8.95
C ALA A 501 -5.72 -8.14 10.03
N LEU A 502 -6.44 -7.64 11.04
CA LEU A 502 -6.88 -8.45 12.19
C LEU A 502 -8.03 -9.40 11.86
N THR A 503 -8.70 -9.24 10.72
CA THR A 503 -9.76 -10.16 10.26
C THR A 503 -9.25 -11.20 9.27
N ASN A 504 -7.92 -11.25 9.05
CA ASN A 504 -7.31 -12.32 8.27
C ASN A 504 -7.58 -13.68 8.95
N PRO A 505 -8.09 -14.69 8.21
CA PRO A 505 -8.41 -16.00 8.80
C PRO A 505 -7.26 -16.67 9.53
N LEU A 506 -6.00 -16.42 9.10
CA LEU A 506 -4.82 -17.00 9.76
C LEU A 506 -4.61 -16.46 11.18
N LEU A 507 -5.22 -15.33 11.54
CA LEU A 507 -5.20 -14.76 12.89
C LEU A 507 -6.43 -15.16 13.72
N ALA A 508 -7.32 -16.00 13.22
CA ALA A 508 -8.42 -16.52 14.03
C ALA A 508 -7.86 -17.44 15.15
N PRO A 509 -8.31 -17.34 16.41
CA PRO A 509 -7.79 -18.14 17.53
C PRO A 509 -7.73 -19.65 17.31
N GLU A 510 -8.71 -20.24 16.64
CA GLU A 510 -8.71 -21.68 16.31
C GLU A 510 -7.72 -22.07 15.20
N ILE A 511 -7.19 -21.09 14.46
CA ILE A 511 -6.27 -21.28 13.33
C ILE A 511 -4.85 -20.85 13.72
N PHE A 512 -4.70 -19.83 14.57
CA PHE A 512 -3.42 -19.23 14.93
C PHE A 512 -2.65 -20.09 15.95
N ASN A 513 -2.15 -21.25 15.52
CA ASN A 513 -1.51 -22.24 16.39
C ASN A 513 -0.39 -23.02 15.67
N PRO A 514 0.50 -23.70 16.43
CA PRO A 514 1.59 -24.49 15.86
C PRO A 514 1.14 -25.61 14.92
N GLU A 515 -0.08 -26.12 15.02
CA GLU A 515 -0.61 -27.17 14.15
C GLU A 515 -0.87 -26.67 12.72
N THR A 516 -1.40 -25.45 12.58
CA THR A 516 -1.59 -24.79 11.27
C THR A 516 -0.26 -24.44 10.61
N PHE A 517 0.70 -23.93 11.38
CA PHE A 517 1.95 -23.38 10.83
C PHE A 517 3.13 -24.35 10.88
N SER A 518 2.95 -25.55 11.44
CA SER A 518 3.99 -26.43 11.96
C SER A 518 4.75 -25.85 13.18
N PRO A 519 5.29 -26.70 14.08
CA PRO A 519 6.17 -26.26 15.16
C PRO A 519 7.33 -25.36 14.71
N VAL A 520 8.01 -25.71 13.60
CA VAL A 520 9.14 -24.90 13.10
C VAL A 520 8.68 -23.59 12.45
N GLY A 521 7.56 -23.60 11.72
CA GLY A 521 6.99 -22.38 11.15
C GLY A 521 6.51 -21.42 12.24
N TRP A 522 5.93 -21.95 13.32
CA TRP A 522 5.56 -21.19 14.51
C TRP A 522 6.76 -20.52 15.17
N GLU A 523 7.87 -21.23 15.32
CA GLU A 523 9.12 -20.66 15.84
C GLU A 523 9.61 -19.51 14.93
N ILE A 524 9.62 -19.72 13.62
CA ILE A 524 10.05 -18.70 12.65
C ILE A 524 9.17 -17.44 12.70
N ILE A 525 7.85 -17.60 12.82
CA ILE A 525 6.90 -16.48 13.00
C ILE A 525 7.27 -15.67 14.24
N ASN A 526 7.53 -16.33 15.37
CA ASN A 526 7.83 -15.66 16.64
C ASN A 526 9.23 -15.03 16.70
N GLN A 527 10.17 -15.52 15.88
CA GLN A 527 11.54 -15.01 15.82
C GLN A 527 11.73 -13.90 14.79
N THR A 528 10.86 -13.79 13.79
CA THR A 528 10.93 -12.73 12.77
C THR A 528 10.24 -11.48 13.31
N GLN A 529 11.01 -10.42 13.57
CA GLN A 529 10.49 -9.17 14.14
C GLN A 529 10.46 -8.02 13.13
N THR A 530 11.40 -8.03 12.19
CA THR A 530 11.59 -6.92 11.25
C THR A 530 11.73 -7.40 9.82
N LEU A 531 11.50 -6.50 8.86
CA LEU A 531 11.84 -6.74 7.46
C LEU A 531 13.35 -7.06 7.30
N SER A 532 14.20 -6.45 8.13
CA SER A 532 15.65 -6.71 8.12
C SER A 532 16.00 -8.17 8.42
N ASP A 533 15.25 -8.84 9.30
CA ASP A 533 15.46 -10.26 9.62
C ASP A 533 15.21 -11.15 8.40
N ILE A 534 14.23 -10.78 7.57
CA ILE A 534 13.89 -11.50 6.34
C ILE A 534 14.97 -11.25 5.29
N VAL A 535 15.43 -10.01 5.13
CA VAL A 535 16.49 -9.70 4.15
C VAL A 535 17.77 -10.44 4.47
N ASN A 536 18.26 -10.33 5.70
CA ASN A 536 19.59 -10.83 6.08
C ASN A 536 19.73 -12.36 6.03
N ARG A 537 18.61 -13.10 6.03
CA ARG A 537 18.62 -14.57 5.85
C ARG A 537 18.37 -15.05 4.41
N ASN A 538 18.09 -14.12 3.48
CA ASN A 538 17.77 -14.43 2.06
C ASN A 538 18.75 -13.78 1.06
N VAL A 539 19.86 -13.24 1.54
CA VAL A 539 20.91 -12.61 0.73
C VAL A 539 22.27 -13.24 1.03
N PRO A 540 23.25 -13.13 0.11
CA PRO A 540 24.61 -13.59 0.37
C PRO A 540 25.16 -13.01 1.68
N GLN A 541 25.78 -13.87 2.49
CA GLN A 541 26.33 -13.47 3.78
C GLN A 541 27.58 -12.61 3.59
N ARG A 542 27.75 -11.60 4.45
CA ARG A 542 28.91 -10.69 4.50
C ARG A 542 29.27 -10.40 5.96
N ASP A 543 30.38 -9.71 6.21
CA ASP A 543 30.90 -9.46 7.57
C ASP A 543 29.93 -8.70 8.50
N ARG A 544 29.01 -7.92 7.94
CA ARG A 544 27.96 -7.19 8.68
C ARG A 544 26.58 -7.39 8.04
N PRO A 545 25.48 -7.41 8.81
CA PRO A 545 24.14 -7.45 8.21
C PRO A 545 23.87 -6.21 7.35
N TYR A 546 22.99 -6.35 6.35
CA TYR A 546 22.41 -5.24 5.59
C TYR A 546 21.50 -4.41 6.48
N LYS A 547 21.70 -3.09 6.47
CA LYS A 547 20.80 -2.14 7.14
C LYS A 547 19.55 -1.95 6.28
N VAL A 548 18.42 -2.50 6.76
CA VAL A 548 17.12 -2.42 6.09
C VAL A 548 16.12 -1.88 7.10
N THR A 549 15.52 -0.73 6.80
CA THR A 549 14.60 -0.05 7.71
C THR A 549 13.79 1.01 6.96
N PHE A 550 12.61 1.34 7.48
CA PHE A 550 11.84 2.50 7.05
C PHE A 550 12.37 3.81 7.62
N ASP A 551 13.15 3.79 8.70
CA ASP A 551 13.59 5.00 9.42
C ASP A 551 14.98 5.50 8.96
N LEU A 552 15.07 6.80 8.67
CA LEU A 552 16.32 7.46 8.26
C LEU A 552 17.33 7.56 9.40
N GLU A 553 16.86 7.96 10.57
CA GLU A 553 17.66 7.97 11.79
C GLU A 553 17.47 6.64 12.53
N PRO A 554 18.56 6.02 13.01
CA PRO A 554 18.55 4.68 13.63
C PRO A 554 17.86 4.60 14.99
#